data_AF-A0A256YE33-F1
#
_entry.id   AF-A0A256YE33-F1
#
_cell.length_a   1.000
_cell.length_b   1.000
_cell.length_c   1.000
_cell.angle_alpha   90.00
_cell.angle_beta   90.00
_cell.angle_gamma   90.00
#
_symmetry.space_group_name_H-M   'P 1'
#
loop_
_entity.id
_entity.type
_entity.pdbx_description
1 polymer ?
#
loop_
_entity_poly.entity_id
_entity_poly.type
_entity_poly.pdbx_seq_one_letter_code
_entity_poly.pdbx_strand_id
1 'polypeptide(L)' 'MRKTYYTKIGKWWYRDIEIDWIALDDENKTTYFIKCRFSKKPLDRKYLRKLREKSNKTPWKKWNKKYIFIQ' A
#
# COMPACT_ATOMS: atom_id res chain seq x y z
N MET A 1 14.21 12.51 5.79
CA MET A 1 12.96 11.72 5.68
C MET A 1 11.91 12.55 4.97
N ARG A 2 11.25 12.02 3.93
CA ARG A 2 10.18 12.73 3.23
C ARG A 2 8.89 12.63 4.06
N LYS A 3 8.45 13.74 4.65
CA LYS A 3 7.18 13.80 5.40
C LYS A 3 6.02 13.46 4.46
N THR A 4 5.18 12.53 4.86
CA THR A 4 3.97 12.14 4.13
C THR A 4 2.79 12.41 5.05
N TYR A 5 1.89 13.31 4.64
CA TYR A 5 0.67 13.58 5.36
C TYR A 5 -0.37 12.54 5.01
N TYR A 6 -1.05 12.02 6.02
CA TYR A 6 -2.16 11.08 5.89
C TYR A 6 -3.17 11.37 6.98
N THR A 7 -4.43 11.12 6.67
CA THR A 7 -5.58 11.29 7.56
C THR A 7 -5.85 10.04 8.40
N LYS A 8 -5.58 8.85 7.83
CA LYS A 8 -5.79 7.57 8.51
C LYS A 8 -4.73 6.56 8.08
N ILE A 9 -4.33 5.67 8.98
CA ILE A 9 -3.45 4.54 8.67
C ILE A 9 -3.94 3.29 9.40
N GLY A 10 -3.82 2.13 8.78
CA GLY A 10 -4.19 0.86 9.38
C GLY A 10 -3.86 -0.33 8.50
N LYS A 11 -4.04 -1.53 9.04
CA LYS A 11 -4.00 -2.77 8.25
C LYS A 11 -5.29 -2.89 7.44
N TRP A 12 -5.23 -3.58 6.30
CA TRP A 12 -6.43 -3.86 5.50
C TRP A 12 -6.47 -5.29 5.03
N TRP A 13 -7.63 -5.90 5.20
CA TRP A 13 -7.92 -7.28 4.85
C TRP A 13 -9.35 -7.39 4.36
N TYR A 14 -9.57 -8.15 3.30
CA TYR A 14 -10.90 -8.51 2.81
C TYR A 14 -10.82 -9.86 2.09
N ARG A 15 -11.59 -10.83 2.58
CA ARG A 15 -11.52 -12.23 2.12
C ARG A 15 -10.09 -12.78 2.23
N ASP A 16 -9.52 -13.22 1.12
CA ASP A 16 -8.17 -13.75 0.95
C ASP A 16 -7.11 -12.67 0.64
N ILE A 17 -7.51 -11.39 0.59
CA ILE A 17 -6.64 -10.29 0.17
C ILE A 17 -6.19 -9.48 1.38
N GLU A 18 -4.90 -9.58 1.67
CA GLU A 18 -4.24 -8.77 2.70
C GLU A 18 -3.28 -7.73 2.09
N ILE A 19 -3.31 -6.52 2.65
CA ILE A 19 -2.30 -5.48 2.46
C ILE A 19 -1.81 -5.06 3.85
N ASP A 20 -0.50 -5.23 4.10
CA ASP A 20 0.12 -5.08 5.43
C ASP A 20 -0.26 -3.75 6.09
N TRP A 21 -0.14 -2.64 5.34
CA TRP A 21 -0.57 -1.32 5.77
C TRP A 21 -1.14 -0.49 4.63
N ILE A 22 -2.16 0.29 4.94
CA ILE A 22 -2.75 1.31 4.06
C ILE A 22 -2.81 2.63 4.82
N ALA A 23 -2.27 3.68 4.21
CA ALA A 23 -2.51 5.06 4.65
C ALA A 23 -3.43 5.77 3.64
N LEU A 24 -4.39 6.53 4.16
CA LEU A 24 -5.35 7.32 3.40
C LEU A 24 -5.09 8.79 3.63
N ASP A 25 -5.07 9.54 2.56
CA ASP A 25 -5.11 10.99 2.53
C ASP A 25 -6.43 11.36 1.84
N ASP A 26 -7.45 11.61 2.67
CA ASP A 26 -8.82 11.87 2.23
C ASP A 26 -8.95 13.22 1.51
N GLU A 27 -8.07 14.17 1.81
CA GLU A 27 -8.01 15.51 1.22
C GLU A 27 -7.55 15.42 -0.25
N ASN A 28 -6.41 14.76 -0.48
CA ASN A 28 -5.83 14.63 -1.83
C ASN A 28 -6.31 13.39 -2.59
N LYS A 29 -7.29 12.64 -2.05
CA LYS A 29 -7.76 11.35 -2.57
C LYS A 29 -6.59 10.45 -2.96
N THR A 30 -5.65 10.29 -2.03
CA THR A 30 -4.44 9.48 -2.22
C THR A 30 -4.42 8.31 -1.24
N THR A 31 -4.10 7.13 -1.76
CA THR A 31 -3.93 5.91 -0.98
C THR A 31 -2.50 5.41 -1.11
N TYR A 32 -1.87 5.20 0.04
CA TYR A 32 -0.54 4.65 0.18
C TYR A 32 -0.66 3.17 0.52
N PHE A 33 -0.31 2.30 -0.42
CA PHE A 33 -0.25 0.86 -0.23
C PHE A 33 1.16 0.48 0.20
N ILE A 34 1.29 -0.06 1.40
CA ILE A 34 2.57 -0.32 2.04
C ILE A 34 2.73 -1.83 2.22
N LYS A 35 3.85 -2.36 1.74
CA LYS A 35 4.26 -3.75 1.95
C LYS A 35 5.54 -3.76 2.79
N CYS A 36 5.56 -4.54 3.86
CA CYS A 36 6.74 -4.77 4.68
C CYS A 36 7.30 -6.16 4.38
N ARG A 37 8.64 -6.26 4.33
CA ARG A 37 9.34 -7.51 4.15
C ARG A 37 10.60 -7.52 5.00
N PHE A 38 10.64 -8.32 6.06
CA PHE A 38 11.85 -8.56 6.82
C PHE A 38 12.79 -9.54 6.07
N SER A 39 13.56 -9.03 5.11
CA SER A 39 14.52 -9.85 4.36
C SER A 39 15.66 -9.03 3.79
N LYS A 40 16.89 -9.55 3.92
CA LYS A 40 18.08 -8.98 3.26
C LYS A 40 18.12 -9.24 1.75
N LYS A 41 17.25 -10.11 1.22
CA LYS A 41 17.21 -10.42 -0.22
C LYS A 41 16.62 -9.25 -1.02
N PRO A 42 17.17 -8.91 -2.20
CA PRO A 42 16.61 -7.87 -3.06
C PRO A 42 15.11 -8.02 -3.30
N LEU A 43 14.44 -6.87 -3.46
CA LEU A 43 13.01 -6.83 -3.75
C LEU A 43 12.75 -7.26 -5.19
N ASP A 44 12.03 -8.36 -5.36
CA ASP A 44 11.60 -8.86 -6.67
C ASP A 44 10.43 -8.00 -7.20
N ARG A 45 10.47 -7.64 -8.49
CA ARG A 45 9.41 -6.88 -9.18
C ARG A 45 8.03 -7.52 -9.03
N LYS A 46 7.96 -8.84 -8.82
CA LYS A 46 6.71 -9.55 -8.57
C LYS A 46 5.93 -9.00 -7.37
N TYR A 47 6.62 -8.48 -6.34
CA TYR A 47 5.96 -7.93 -5.16
C TYR A 47 5.25 -6.62 -5.46
N LEU A 48 5.88 -5.73 -6.23
CA LEU A 48 5.24 -4.50 -6.73
C LEU A 48 4.04 -4.82 -7.61
N ARG A 49 4.17 -5.79 -8.52
CA ARG A 49 3.05 -6.23 -9.37
C ARG A 49 1.88 -6.74 -8.53
N LYS A 50 2.13 -7.67 -7.58
CA LYS A 50 1.09 -8.19 -6.68
C LYS A 50 0.44 -7.09 -5.85
N LEU A 51 1.21 -6.12 -5.34
CA LEU A 51 0.67 -5.02 -4.56
C LEU A 51 -0.25 -4.11 -5.40
N ARG A 52 0.11 -3.86 -6.66
CA ARG A 52 -0.73 -3.15 -7.64
C ARG A 52 -2.02 -3.91 -7.99
N GLU A 53 -1.94 -5.23 -8.14
CA GLU A 53 -3.12 -6.07 -8.38
C GLU A 53 -4.07 -6.03 -7.18
N LYS A 54 -3.54 -6.15 -5.96
CA LYS A 54 -4.32 -6.05 -4.72
C LYS A 54 -4.94 -4.67 -4.53
N SER A 55 -4.22 -3.59 -4.82
CA SER A 55 -4.73 -2.22 -4.66
C SER A 55 -6.00 -1.97 -5.51
N ASN A 56 -6.09 -2.60 -6.68
CA ASN A 56 -7.26 -2.52 -7.55
C ASN A 56 -8.52 -3.20 -6.98
N LYS A 57 -8.36 -4.06 -5.97
CA LYS A 57 -9.46 -4.76 -5.29
C LYS A 57 -9.93 -4.06 -4.01
N THR A 58 -9.31 -2.93 -3.66
CA THR A 58 -9.70 -2.12 -2.50
C THR A 58 -10.82 -1.13 -2.84
N PRO A 59 -11.56 -0.62 -1.85
CA PRO A 59 -12.53 0.46 -2.07
C PRO A 59 -11.90 1.72 -2.71
N TRP A 60 -10.63 1.98 -2.44
CA TRP A 60 -9.89 3.16 -2.94
C TRP A 60 -9.24 2.94 -4.32
N LYS A 61 -9.70 1.96 -5.10
CA LYS A 61 -9.14 1.66 -6.42
C LYS A 61 -9.17 2.83 -7.42
N LYS A 62 -10.02 3.84 -7.20
CA LYS A 62 -10.13 5.05 -8.02
C LYS A 62 -9.26 6.22 -7.54
N TRP A 63 -8.63 6.10 -6.37
CA TRP A 63 -7.79 7.14 -5.78
C TRP A 63 -6.39 7.11 -6.37
N ASN A 64 -5.64 8.20 -6.20
CA ASN A 64 -4.22 8.23 -6.53
C ASN A 64 -3.49 7.17 -5.71
N LYS A 65 -2.65 6.36 -6.36
CA LYS A 65 -2.00 5.22 -5.71
C LYS A 65 -0.51 5.46 -5.56
N LYS A 66 -0.01 5.39 -4.33
CA LYS A 66 1.42 5.37 -4.02
C LYS A 66 1.79 4.02 -3.42
N TYR A 67 2.93 3.49 -3.82
CA TYR A 67 3.39 2.17 -3.40
C TYR A 67 4.69 2.33 -2.60
N ILE A 68 4.70 1.81 -1.39
CA ILE A 68 5.84 1.90 -0.48
C ILE A 68 6.26 0.48 -0.10
N PHE A 69 7.56 0.21 -0.24
CA PHE A 69 8.18 -1.02 0.20
C PHE A 69 9.10 -0.71 1.36
N ILE A 70 8.88 -1.40 2.48
CA ILE A 70 9.75 -1.40 3.64
C ILE A 70 10.45 -2.75 3.65
N GLN A 71 11.78 -2.74 3.66
CA GLN A 71 12.62 -3.94 3.64
C GLN A 71 13.57 -3.92 4.83
#